data_AF-Q9XB35-F1
#
_entry.id   AF-Q9XB35-F1
#
_cell.length_a   1.000
_cell.length_b   1.000
_cell.length_c   1.000
_cell.angle_alpha   90.00
_cell.angle_beta   90.00
_cell.angle_gamma   90.00
#
_symmetry.space_group_name_H-M   'P 1'
#
loop_
_entity.id
_entity.type
_entity.pdbx_description
1 polymer ?
#
loop_
_entity_poly.entity_id
_entity_poly.type
_entity_poly.pdbx_seq_one_letter_code
_entity_poly.pdbx_strand_id
1 'polypeptide(L)'
;MTIEIIILANSIKHQACCVAGKTIAGEWVRIVADSSGKELTKEQASITNPYGTFLVKPLQKVLLNLTKHAPLLNQPENYINDPKSGWTQNFNLKFEDLSKYTDKPNSLWGDNNDRIPYADITSSKIKIDSSLYLIEAKKATAYLNTYGKRRVSFSYNGLPRFYVSTSKSIIKALINMHSFEIQLSPIG
;
A
#
# COMPACT_ATOMS: atom_id res chain seq x y z
N MET A 1 -13.01 16.62 0.29
CA MET A 1 -11.88 16.93 -0.62
C MET A 1 -11.87 15.90 -1.73
N THR A 2 -11.92 16.32 -2.99
CA THR A 2 -11.80 15.41 -4.14
C THR A 2 -10.33 15.27 -4.51
N ILE A 3 -9.86 14.04 -4.71
CA ILE A 3 -8.49 13.77 -5.15
C ILE A 3 -8.45 12.73 -6.26
N GLU A 4 -7.37 12.76 -7.04
CA GLU A 4 -6.99 11.68 -7.93
C GLU A 4 -5.79 10.93 -7.34
N ILE A 5 -5.92 9.60 -7.26
CA ILE A 5 -4.86 8.72 -6.81
C ILE A 5 -4.60 7.58 -7.79
N ILE A 6 -3.35 7.12 -7.81
CA ILE A 6 -2.94 5.87 -8.44
C ILE A 6 -2.96 4.80 -7.35
N ILE A 7 -3.78 3.78 -7.54
CA ILE A 7 -3.90 2.66 -6.61
C ILE A 7 -2.65 1.79 -6.75
N LEU A 8 -1.93 1.58 -5.65
CA LEU A 8 -0.69 0.80 -5.62
C LEU A 8 -0.81 -0.46 -4.75
N ALA A 9 -1.75 -0.46 -3.80
CA ALA A 9 -2.10 -1.62 -3.01
C ALA A 9 -3.62 -1.76 -2.95
N ASN A 10 -4.12 -2.97 -3.24
CA ASN A 10 -5.44 -3.43 -2.83
C ASN A 10 -5.32 -4.86 -2.33
N SER A 11 -5.44 -5.03 -1.02
CA SER A 11 -5.42 -6.33 -0.35
C SER A 11 -6.81 -6.65 0.17
N ILE A 12 -7.29 -7.87 -0.09
CA ILE A 12 -8.62 -8.33 0.28
C ILE A 12 -8.47 -9.52 1.23
N LYS A 13 -8.97 -9.39 2.46
CA LYS A 13 -8.99 -10.46 3.46
C LYS A 13 -10.33 -10.40 4.20
N HIS A 14 -10.95 -11.55 4.43
CA HIS A 14 -12.20 -11.65 5.21
C HIS A 14 -13.29 -10.62 4.83
N GLN A 15 -13.49 -10.36 3.53
CA GLN A 15 -14.42 -9.36 2.98
C GLN A 15 -14.06 -7.88 3.19
N ALA A 16 -12.93 -7.59 3.84
CA ALA A 16 -12.41 -6.25 4.03
C ALA A 16 -11.30 -5.94 3.00
N CYS A 17 -11.15 -4.65 2.68
CA CYS A 17 -10.22 -4.11 1.69
C CYS A 17 -9.28 -3.08 2.32
N CYS A 18 -7.99 -3.33 2.24
CA CYS A 18 -6.96 -2.33 2.50
C CYS A 18 -6.57 -1.71 1.15
N VAL A 19 -6.86 -0.43 0.95
CA VAL A 19 -6.52 0.29 -0.29
C VAL A 19 -5.56 1.42 0.02
N ALA A 20 -4.46 1.48 -0.72
CA ALA A 20 -3.52 2.58 -0.65
C ALA A 20 -2.96 2.91 -2.03
N GLY A 21 -2.55 4.16 -2.19
CA GLY A 21 -2.06 4.69 -3.43
C GLY A 21 -1.27 5.98 -3.25
N LYS A 22 -0.83 6.54 -4.37
CA LYS A 22 -0.20 7.86 -4.40
C LYS A 22 -1.05 8.87 -5.14
N THR A 23 -1.07 10.11 -4.67
CA THR A 23 -1.60 11.23 -5.47
C THR A 23 -0.78 11.39 -6.75
N ILE A 24 -1.29 12.19 -7.70
CA ILE A 24 -0.51 12.54 -8.90
C ILE A 24 0.79 13.29 -8.55
N ALA A 25 0.82 14.00 -7.41
CA ALA A 25 2.03 14.63 -6.87
C ALA A 25 3.01 13.64 -6.21
N GLY A 26 2.62 12.38 -6.01
CA GLY A 26 3.46 11.32 -5.44
C GLY A 26 3.35 11.13 -3.93
N GLU A 27 2.40 11.80 -3.28
CA GLU A 27 2.14 11.69 -1.84
C GLU A 27 1.31 10.44 -1.52
N TRP A 28 1.66 9.73 -0.45
CA TRP A 28 0.91 8.54 -0.04
C TRP A 28 -0.46 8.88 0.55
N VAL A 29 -1.44 8.06 0.20
CA VAL A 29 -2.81 8.08 0.76
C VAL A 29 -3.22 6.63 1.02
N ARG A 30 -3.52 6.30 2.28
CA ARG A 30 -4.23 5.07 2.67
C ARG A 30 -5.68 5.43 2.94
N ILE A 31 -6.60 4.75 2.25
CA ILE A 31 -8.03 5.03 2.39
C ILE A 31 -8.61 4.09 3.44
N VAL A 32 -9.25 4.68 4.45
CA VAL A 32 -9.83 3.97 5.59
C VAL A 32 -11.32 4.30 5.75
N ALA A 33 -12.07 3.39 6.37
CA ALA A 33 -13.50 3.55 6.58
C ALA A 33 -13.83 4.56 7.67
N ASP A 34 -12.96 4.71 8.68
CA ASP A 34 -13.15 5.62 9.80
C ASP A 34 -11.80 6.05 10.43
N SER A 35 -11.87 6.87 11.48
CA SER A 35 -10.70 7.44 12.17
C SER A 35 -9.88 6.42 12.97
N SER A 36 -10.35 5.19 13.15
CA SER A 36 -9.59 4.11 13.79
C SER A 36 -8.67 3.38 12.82
N GLY A 37 -8.66 3.77 11.54
CA GLY A 37 -7.88 3.10 10.50
C GLY A 37 -8.54 1.83 9.97
N LYS A 38 -9.84 1.68 10.18
CA LYS A 38 -10.62 0.50 9.78
C LYS A 38 -10.56 0.27 8.26
N GLU A 39 -10.48 -0.99 7.87
CA GLU A 39 -10.53 -1.39 6.46
C GLU A 39 -11.86 -1.05 5.80
N LEU A 40 -11.83 -0.88 4.47
CA LEU A 40 -13.02 -0.61 3.67
C LEU A 40 -13.83 -1.89 3.45
N THR A 41 -15.15 -1.74 3.26
CA THR A 41 -15.95 -2.81 2.65
C THR A 41 -15.67 -2.90 1.14
N LYS A 42 -16.11 -3.98 0.48
CA LYS A 42 -15.97 -4.11 -0.98
C LYS A 42 -16.72 -3.03 -1.74
N GLU A 43 -17.88 -2.65 -1.23
CA GLU A 43 -18.73 -1.62 -1.82
C GLU A 43 -18.02 -0.26 -1.74
N GLN A 44 -17.42 0.06 -0.60
CA GLN A 44 -16.63 1.28 -0.43
C GLN A 44 -15.37 1.30 -1.30
N ALA A 45 -14.74 0.15 -1.54
CA ALA A 45 -13.55 0.00 -2.39
C ALA A 45 -13.88 -0.28 -3.87
N SER A 46 -15.12 -0.06 -4.30
CA SER A 46 -15.53 -0.26 -5.69
C SER A 46 -15.46 1.03 -6.50
N ILE A 47 -15.01 0.89 -7.74
CA ILE A 47 -14.91 1.94 -8.75
C ILE A 47 -15.99 1.75 -9.81
N THR A 48 -16.43 2.86 -10.39
CA THR A 48 -17.38 2.88 -11.51
C THR A 48 -16.71 3.44 -12.76
N ASN A 49 -17.04 2.84 -13.90
CA ASN A 49 -16.68 3.31 -15.24
C ASN A 49 -17.83 2.95 -16.23
N PRO A 50 -17.75 3.31 -17.53
CA PRO A 50 -18.81 3.02 -18.50
C PRO A 50 -19.16 1.53 -18.68
N TYR A 51 -18.30 0.62 -18.22
CA TYR A 51 -18.50 -0.83 -18.29
C TYR A 51 -19.13 -1.43 -17.03
N GLY A 52 -19.33 -0.63 -15.98
CA GLY A 52 -19.97 -1.03 -14.73
C GLY A 52 -19.18 -0.68 -13.48
N THR A 53 -19.56 -1.32 -12.38
CA THR A 53 -18.93 -1.14 -11.07
C THR A 53 -18.12 -2.38 -10.71
N PHE A 54 -16.86 -2.19 -10.35
CA PHE A 54 -15.92 -3.27 -10.06
C PHE A 54 -15.08 -2.93 -8.84
N LEU A 55 -14.57 -3.95 -8.16
CA LEU A 55 -13.59 -3.72 -7.11
C LEU A 55 -12.32 -3.10 -7.71
N VAL A 56 -11.79 -2.08 -7.04
CA VAL A 56 -10.57 -1.38 -7.44
C VAL A 56 -9.38 -2.35 -7.58
N LYS A 57 -8.42 -2.04 -8.45
CA LYS A 57 -7.23 -2.84 -8.69
C LYS A 57 -5.99 -1.93 -8.72
N PRO A 58 -4.80 -2.49 -8.42
CA PRO A 58 -3.55 -1.75 -8.62
C PRO A 58 -3.40 -1.22 -10.05
N LEU A 59 -2.67 -0.12 -10.18
CA LEU A 59 -2.42 0.66 -11.40
C LEU A 59 -3.62 1.41 -11.95
N GLN A 60 -4.78 1.39 -11.29
CA GLN A 60 -5.89 2.23 -11.68
C GLN A 60 -5.70 3.64 -11.13
N LYS A 61 -5.98 4.65 -11.96
CA LYS A 61 -6.17 6.01 -11.49
C LYS A 61 -7.62 6.18 -11.09
N VAL A 62 -7.85 6.78 -9.93
CA VAL A 62 -9.16 6.83 -9.29
C VAL A 62 -9.41 8.23 -8.75
N LEU A 63 -10.55 8.79 -9.12
CA LEU A 63 -11.13 9.98 -8.52
C LEU A 63 -12.06 9.55 -7.39
N LEU A 64 -11.84 10.12 -6.20
CA LEU A 64 -12.68 9.87 -5.03
C LEU A 64 -12.76 11.09 -4.11
N ASN A 65 -13.75 11.07 -3.21
CA ASN A 65 -13.91 12.06 -2.17
C ASN A 65 -13.42 11.51 -0.83
N LEU A 66 -12.65 12.33 -0.12
CA LEU A 66 -12.20 12.11 1.24
C LEU A 66 -12.86 13.12 2.17
N THR A 67 -13.22 12.67 3.37
CA THR A 67 -13.84 13.54 4.38
C THR A 67 -12.81 14.23 5.26
N LYS A 68 -11.78 13.49 5.72
CA LYS A 68 -10.80 14.00 6.67
C LYS A 68 -9.48 13.21 6.62
N HIS A 69 -8.36 13.89 6.91
CA HIS A 69 -7.11 13.26 7.29
C HIS A 69 -7.21 12.68 8.72
N ALA A 70 -6.88 11.41 8.90
CA ALA A 70 -7.02 10.67 10.16
C ALA A 70 -5.78 9.81 10.45
N PRO A 71 -4.61 10.45 10.65
CA PRO A 71 -3.35 9.74 10.85
C PRO A 71 -3.36 8.92 12.14
N LEU A 72 -2.73 7.74 12.09
CA LEU A 72 -2.34 6.97 13.28
C LEU A 72 -0.81 7.02 13.44
N LEU A 73 -0.30 6.71 14.62
CA LEU A 73 1.15 6.72 14.91
C LEU A 73 1.98 5.89 13.93
N ASN A 74 1.44 4.76 13.47
CA ASN A 74 2.07 3.85 12.53
C ASN A 74 1.49 3.97 11.11
N GLN A 75 0.54 4.87 10.86
CA GLN A 75 -0.14 5.04 9.57
C GLN A 75 -0.46 6.54 9.35
N PRO A 76 0.57 7.39 9.17
CA PRO A 76 0.36 8.83 9.03
C PRO A 76 -0.40 9.23 7.75
N GLU A 77 -0.53 8.32 6.78
CA GLU A 77 -1.13 8.56 5.47
C GLU A 77 -2.63 8.27 5.42
N ASN A 78 -3.27 8.00 6.56
CA ASN A 78 -4.67 7.62 6.61
C ASN A 78 -5.60 8.80 6.29
N TYR A 79 -6.51 8.58 5.33
CA TYR A 79 -7.61 9.48 5.03
C TYR A 79 -8.94 8.71 5.00
N ILE A 80 -9.99 9.32 5.56
CA ILE A 80 -11.31 8.71 5.66
C ILE A 80 -12.04 8.86 4.33
N ASN A 81 -12.48 7.73 3.77
CA ASN A 81 -13.34 7.68 2.60
C ASN A 81 -14.66 8.43 2.84
N ASP A 82 -15.16 9.15 1.84
CA ASP A 82 -16.54 9.63 1.88
C ASP A 82 -17.51 8.49 1.53
N PRO A 83 -18.34 8.00 2.48
CA PRO A 83 -19.24 6.89 2.21
C PRO A 83 -20.40 7.27 1.27
N LYS A 84 -20.63 8.57 1.02
CA LYS A 84 -21.71 9.04 0.14
C LYS A 84 -21.28 9.14 -1.31
N SER A 85 -19.98 9.13 -1.58
CA SER A 85 -19.41 9.33 -2.91
C SER A 85 -18.78 8.04 -3.42
N GLY A 86 -19.23 7.55 -4.57
CA GLY A 86 -18.59 6.43 -5.26
C GLY A 86 -17.25 6.84 -5.87
N TRP A 87 -16.36 5.87 -6.08
CA TRP A 87 -15.09 6.11 -6.77
C TRP A 87 -15.29 6.01 -8.28
N THR A 88 -14.60 6.87 -9.03
CA THR A 88 -14.64 6.85 -10.51
C THR A 88 -13.26 6.51 -11.06
N GLN A 89 -13.19 5.53 -11.96
CA GLN A 89 -11.93 5.21 -12.62
C GLN A 89 -11.59 6.25 -13.68
N ASN A 90 -10.36 6.75 -13.66
CA ASN A 90 -9.82 7.67 -14.65
C ASN A 90 -8.61 7.07 -15.39
N PHE A 91 -8.84 6.00 -16.16
CA PHE A 91 -7.80 5.21 -16.86
C PHE A 91 -6.87 4.42 -15.92
N ASN A 92 -5.87 3.78 -16.52
CA ASN A 92 -4.81 3.06 -15.82
C ASN A 92 -3.49 3.79 -15.99
N LEU A 93 -2.66 3.79 -14.95
CA LEU A 93 -1.25 4.11 -15.07
C LEU A 93 -0.56 3.01 -15.88
N LYS A 94 0.26 3.41 -16.85
CA LYS A 94 1.13 2.46 -17.52
C LYS A 94 2.24 2.03 -16.59
N PHE A 95 2.65 0.79 -16.72
CA PHE A 95 3.66 0.21 -15.86
C PHE A 95 5.01 0.94 -15.92
N GLU A 96 5.44 1.32 -17.12
CA GLU A 96 6.64 2.12 -17.39
C GLU A 96 6.68 3.46 -16.63
N ASP A 97 5.51 4.01 -16.28
CA ASP A 97 5.39 5.26 -15.55
C ASP A 97 5.54 5.10 -14.02
N LEU A 98 5.58 3.87 -13.49
CA LEU A 98 5.70 3.62 -12.04
C LEU A 98 7.00 4.18 -11.45
N SER A 99 8.08 4.19 -12.24
CA SER A 99 9.39 4.73 -11.86
C SER A 99 9.30 6.20 -11.39
N LYS A 100 8.32 6.95 -11.87
CA LYS A 100 8.08 8.35 -11.49
C LYS A 100 7.59 8.51 -10.05
N TYR A 101 7.04 7.45 -9.47
CA TYR A 101 6.40 7.46 -8.15
C TYR A 101 7.22 6.72 -7.10
N THR A 102 8.42 6.22 -7.44
CA THR A 102 9.24 5.45 -6.49
C THR A 102 9.81 6.32 -5.38
N ASP A 103 9.72 5.80 -4.16
CA ASP A 103 10.38 6.30 -2.97
C ASP A 103 11.83 5.81 -2.89
N LYS A 104 12.67 6.60 -2.22
CA LYS A 104 14.09 6.28 -1.98
C LYS A 104 14.45 6.39 -0.48
N PRO A 105 13.78 5.66 0.42
CA PRO A 105 14.14 5.66 1.83
C PRO A 105 15.56 5.14 2.05
N ASN A 106 16.30 5.71 2.99
CA ASN A 106 17.66 5.23 3.31
C ASN A 106 17.64 3.80 3.90
N SER A 107 16.60 3.49 4.68
CA SER A 107 16.32 2.16 5.23
C SER A 107 14.81 1.89 5.22
N LEU A 108 14.44 0.62 5.04
CA LEU A 108 13.05 0.17 5.04
C LEU A 108 12.50 -0.12 6.44
N TRP A 109 13.37 -0.51 7.38
CA TRP A 109 13.00 -0.92 8.74
C TRP A 109 13.96 -0.39 9.83
N GLY A 110 14.82 0.58 9.49
CA GLY A 110 15.92 1.03 10.37
C GLY A 110 16.97 -0.06 10.53
N ASP A 111 17.34 -0.32 11.79
CA ASP A 111 18.29 -1.40 12.17
C ASP A 111 17.63 -2.78 12.28
N ASN A 112 16.32 -2.88 12.01
CA ASN A 112 15.59 -4.14 12.03
C ASN A 112 15.56 -4.80 10.65
N ASN A 113 15.43 -6.14 10.62
CA ASN A 113 15.50 -6.91 9.37
C ASN A 113 14.15 -7.06 8.64
N ASP A 114 13.02 -7.08 9.36
CA ASP A 114 11.72 -7.41 8.75
C ASP A 114 10.52 -6.59 9.28
N ARG A 115 10.66 -5.89 10.41
CA ARG A 115 9.58 -5.11 11.03
C ARG A 115 10.12 -4.05 12.00
N ILE A 116 9.31 -3.03 12.26
CA ILE A 116 9.54 -2.07 13.34
C ILE A 116 8.65 -2.47 14.53
N PRO A 117 9.19 -2.67 15.74
CA PRO A 117 8.39 -2.96 16.93
C PRO A 117 7.41 -1.82 17.25
N TYR A 118 6.14 -2.12 17.49
CA TYR A 118 5.15 -1.08 17.82
C TYR A 118 5.47 -0.34 19.13
N ALA A 119 6.08 -1.03 20.10
CA ALA A 119 6.53 -0.42 21.35
C ALA A 119 7.58 0.68 21.12
N ASP A 120 8.43 0.55 20.09
CA ASP A 120 9.41 1.58 19.75
C ASP A 120 8.73 2.83 19.13
N ILE A 121 7.57 2.65 18.48
CA ILE A 121 6.76 3.75 17.94
C ILE A 121 6.02 4.47 19.08
N THR A 122 5.36 3.73 19.98
CA THR A 122 4.58 4.33 21.07
C THR A 122 5.45 4.99 22.13
N SER A 123 6.66 4.46 22.38
CA SER A 123 7.65 5.10 23.26
C SER A 123 8.37 6.29 22.61
N SER A 124 8.01 6.65 21.37
CA SER A 124 8.65 7.72 20.58
C SER A 124 10.15 7.52 20.32
N LYS A 125 10.66 6.30 20.49
CA LYS A 125 12.03 5.92 20.12
C LYS A 125 12.21 5.95 18.60
N ILE A 126 11.15 5.60 17.85
CA ILE A 126 11.10 5.67 16.39
C ILE A 126 9.87 6.47 15.99
N LYS A 127 10.08 7.53 15.19
CA LYS A 127 9.01 8.26 14.53
C LYS A 127 8.76 7.67 13.15
N ILE A 128 7.50 7.41 12.81
CA ILE A 128 7.10 6.95 11.48
C ILE A 128 6.61 8.15 10.67
N ASP A 129 7.43 8.61 9.73
CA ASP A 129 7.02 9.64 8.76
C ASP A 129 6.32 9.04 7.54
N SER A 130 6.62 7.77 7.21
CA SER A 130 5.87 6.97 6.25
C SER A 130 5.88 5.48 6.61
N SER A 131 4.71 4.86 6.52
CA SER A 131 4.45 3.42 6.69
C SER A 131 4.40 2.67 5.36
N LEU A 132 4.44 3.40 4.23
CA LEU A 132 4.34 2.85 2.88
C LEU A 132 5.52 3.33 2.03
N TYR A 133 6.03 2.44 1.19
CA TYR A 133 7.08 2.76 0.21
C TYR A 133 6.87 2.03 -1.11
N LEU A 134 7.03 2.74 -2.21
CA LEU A 134 7.09 2.18 -3.56
C LEU A 134 8.56 2.16 -3.96
N ILE A 135 9.24 1.02 -3.84
CA ILE A 135 10.68 0.96 -4.11
C ILE A 135 11.00 0.18 -5.38
N GLU A 136 12.06 0.60 -6.07
CA GLU A 136 12.74 -0.28 -7.00
C GLU A 136 13.62 -1.25 -6.20
N ALA A 137 13.17 -2.49 -6.05
CA ALA A 137 13.99 -3.54 -5.47
C ALA A 137 14.84 -4.22 -6.56
N LYS A 138 15.96 -4.82 -6.15
CA LYS A 138 16.86 -5.54 -7.06
C LYS A 138 16.94 -7.00 -6.66
N LYS A 139 17.19 -7.89 -7.63
CA LYS A 139 17.35 -9.34 -7.40
C LYS A 139 16.14 -9.94 -6.67
N ALA A 140 14.92 -9.57 -7.04
CA ALA A 140 13.75 -10.15 -6.38
C ALA A 140 13.59 -11.62 -6.77
N THR A 141 13.33 -12.45 -5.77
CA THR A 141 13.05 -13.87 -5.96
C THR A 141 11.85 -14.24 -5.11
N ALA A 142 10.76 -14.65 -5.77
CA ALA A 142 9.61 -15.22 -5.09
C ALA A 142 9.91 -16.67 -4.66
N TYR A 143 9.48 -17.05 -3.46
CA TYR A 143 9.66 -18.39 -2.93
C TYR A 143 8.52 -18.75 -1.96
N LEU A 144 8.40 -20.04 -1.63
CA LEU A 144 7.56 -20.50 -0.52
C LEU A 144 8.46 -20.69 0.70
N ASN A 145 8.05 -20.16 1.85
CA ASN A 145 8.73 -20.48 3.10
C ASN A 145 8.37 -21.89 3.58
N THR A 146 8.97 -22.33 4.68
CA THR A 146 8.74 -23.64 5.31
C THR A 146 7.28 -23.89 5.71
N TYR A 147 6.48 -22.84 5.84
CA TYR A 147 5.04 -22.91 6.17
C TYR A 147 4.14 -22.87 4.92
N GLY A 148 4.70 -23.00 3.71
CA GLY A 148 3.97 -22.90 2.46
C GLY A 148 3.45 -21.48 2.14
N LYS A 149 3.92 -20.45 2.86
CA LYS A 149 3.54 -19.06 2.62
C LYS A 149 4.42 -18.45 1.53
N ARG A 150 3.79 -17.74 0.60
CA ARG A 150 4.47 -17.01 -0.48
C ARG A 150 5.23 -15.80 0.09
N ARG A 151 6.50 -15.72 -0.27
CA ARG A 151 7.43 -14.69 0.15
C ARG A 151 8.19 -14.15 -1.05
N VAL A 152 8.70 -12.94 -0.89
CA VAL A 152 9.67 -12.37 -1.82
C VAL A 152 10.90 -12.01 -1.04
N SER A 153 12.03 -12.34 -1.63
CA SER A 153 13.33 -11.89 -1.18
C SER A 153 13.90 -10.88 -2.15
N PHE A 154 14.57 -9.82 -1.69
CA PHE A 154 15.16 -8.83 -2.58
C PHE A 154 16.29 -8.05 -1.89
N SER A 155 17.17 -7.42 -2.67
CA SER A 155 18.16 -6.45 -2.18
C SER A 155 17.68 -5.03 -2.40
N TYR A 156 17.99 -4.14 -1.47
CA TYR A 156 17.66 -2.72 -1.55
C TYR A 156 18.80 -1.88 -0.97
N ASN A 157 19.14 -0.78 -1.65
CA ASN A 157 20.18 0.16 -1.22
C ASN A 157 21.53 -0.48 -0.82
N GLY A 158 21.97 -1.52 -1.54
CA GLY A 158 23.21 -2.25 -1.24
C GLY A 158 23.16 -3.17 -0.02
N LEU A 159 22.07 -3.14 0.76
CA LEU A 159 21.87 -4.02 1.91
C LEU A 159 21.46 -5.43 1.48
N PRO A 160 21.91 -6.45 2.23
CA PRO A 160 21.60 -7.84 1.93
C PRO A 160 20.11 -8.15 2.16
N ARG A 161 19.72 -9.30 1.62
CA ARG A 161 18.37 -9.77 1.30
C ARG A 161 17.30 -9.53 2.39
N PHE A 162 16.27 -8.77 2.04
CA PHE A 162 15.04 -8.58 2.82
C PHE A 162 13.98 -9.63 2.48
N TYR A 163 13.04 -9.90 3.39
CA TYR A 163 11.98 -10.89 3.23
C TYR A 163 10.60 -10.33 3.56
N VAL A 164 9.67 -10.38 2.60
CA VAL A 164 8.33 -9.81 2.77
C VAL A 164 7.22 -10.78 2.39
N SER A 165 6.08 -10.67 3.08
CA SER A 165 4.83 -11.36 2.72
C SER A 165 4.32 -10.84 1.37
N THR A 166 3.74 -11.71 0.55
CA THR A 166 3.08 -11.29 -0.69
C THR A 166 1.75 -12.04 -0.90
N SER A 167 0.76 -11.37 -1.51
CA SER A 167 -0.49 -11.99 -1.97
C SER A 167 -0.36 -12.51 -3.41
N LYS A 168 -1.32 -13.34 -3.88
CA LYS A 168 -1.33 -13.90 -5.25
C LYS A 168 -1.35 -12.83 -6.35
N SER A 169 -2.07 -11.73 -6.13
CA SER A 169 -2.18 -10.60 -7.07
C SER A 169 -0.87 -9.84 -7.23
N ILE A 170 -0.07 -9.75 -6.16
CA ILE A 170 1.25 -9.10 -6.17
C ILE A 170 2.28 -9.95 -6.94
N ILE A 171 2.13 -11.29 -7.02
CA ILE A 171 3.08 -12.15 -7.78
C ILE A 171 3.11 -11.87 -9.28
N LYS A 172 1.98 -11.46 -9.87
CA LYS A 172 1.96 -11.08 -11.29
C LYS A 172 2.63 -9.72 -11.55
N ALA A 173 2.63 -8.83 -10.53
CA ALA A 173 3.40 -7.60 -10.54
C ALA A 173 4.90 -7.86 -10.22
N LEU A 174 5.21 -8.79 -9.33
CA LEU A 174 6.57 -9.16 -8.90
C LEU A 174 7.46 -9.73 -9.99
N ILE A 175 6.88 -10.33 -11.04
CA ILE A 175 7.64 -10.85 -12.18
C ILE A 175 8.09 -9.70 -13.10
N ASN A 176 7.45 -8.52 -13.04
CA ASN A 176 7.77 -7.39 -13.92
C ASN A 176 8.13 -6.06 -13.22
N MET A 177 7.88 -5.82 -11.93
CA MET A 177 8.55 -4.84 -11.03
C MET A 177 8.02 -4.91 -9.59
N HIS A 178 9.01 -4.81 -8.73
CA HIS A 178 9.12 -4.38 -7.34
C HIS A 178 8.20 -3.22 -6.90
N SER A 179 7.16 -3.52 -6.15
CA SER A 179 6.46 -2.56 -5.29
C SER A 179 5.90 -3.32 -4.10
N PHE A 180 6.27 -2.94 -2.88
CA PHE A 180 5.87 -3.67 -1.67
C PHE A 180 5.05 -2.78 -0.76
N GLU A 181 3.89 -3.26 -0.34
CA GLU A 181 3.29 -2.78 0.90
C GLU A 181 4.08 -3.40 2.05
N ILE A 182 4.87 -2.59 2.76
CA ILE A 182 5.42 -3.00 4.05
C ILE A 182 4.25 -2.95 5.03
N GLN A 183 3.53 -4.07 5.14
CA GLN A 183 2.50 -4.23 6.16
C GLN A 183 3.22 -4.20 7.52
N LEU A 184 3.21 -3.04 8.19
CA LEU A 184 3.43 -2.98 9.63
C LEU A 184 2.38 -3.90 10.24
N SER A 185 2.84 -5.01 10.81
CA SER A 185 1.99 -5.99 11.48
C SER A 185 1.00 -5.26 12.38
N PRO A 186 -0.31 -5.53 12.29
CA PRO A 186 -1.15 -5.34 13.46
C PRO A 186 -0.58 -6.24 14.56
N ILE A 187 -0.59 -5.71 15.76
CA ILE A 187 -0.28 -6.42 16.99
C ILE A 187 -1.11 -7.70 17.03
N GLY A 188 -0.47 -8.87 17.15
CA GLY A 188 -1.15 -10.13 17.48
C GLY A 188 -1.94 -10.79 16.37
#